data_AF-A0A1V5IEJ3-F1
#
_entry.id   AF-A0A1V5IEJ3-F1
#
_cell.length_a   1.000
_cell.length_b   1.000
_cell.length_c   1.000
_cell.angle_alpha   90.00
_cell.angle_beta   90.00
_cell.angle_gamma   90.00
#
_symmetry.space_group_name_H-M   'P 1'
#
loop_
_entity.id
_entity.type
_entity.pdbx_description
1 polymer ?
#
loop_
_entity_poly.entity_id
_entity_poly.type
_entity_poly.pdbx_seq_one_letter_code
_entity_poly.pdbx_strand_id
1 'polypeptide(L)'
;MCPHKKQIQEEEMKKYRVSPRIPIALHRRAKLYAVKKNTNLRDLVVLGAERAAEAEIDLNKYMPLSGKRVKSSMVFDDSEKVLIWSVSLQHPLSLTEGICACLMLGMGEEPCSR
;
A
#
# COMPACT_ATOMS: atom_id res chain seq x y z
N MET A 1 10.83 4.17 -31.55
CA MET A 1 10.11 5.00 -30.55
C MET A 1 10.91 6.26 -30.27
N CYS A 2 10.31 7.45 -30.35
CA CYS A 2 10.99 8.72 -30.10
C CYS A 2 11.50 8.80 -28.64
N PRO A 3 12.79 9.14 -28.40
CA PRO A 3 13.37 9.26 -27.06
C PRO A 3 12.64 10.26 -26.15
N HIS A 4 12.10 11.35 -26.71
CA HIS A 4 11.35 12.35 -25.95
C HIS A 4 10.02 11.85 -25.37
N LYS A 5 9.31 10.94 -26.06
CA LYS A 5 8.06 10.37 -25.52
C LYS A 5 8.33 9.48 -24.30
N LYS A 6 9.50 8.82 -24.25
CA LYS A 6 9.95 8.04 -23.08
C LYS A 6 10.28 8.94 -21.89
N GLN A 7 10.99 10.05 -22.10
CA GLN A 7 11.34 10.99 -21.02
C GLN A 7 10.11 11.65 -20.40
N ILE A 8 9.13 12.08 -21.21
CA ILE A 8 7.88 12.68 -20.72
C ILE A 8 7.08 11.66 -19.90
N GLN A 9 6.94 10.42 -20.38
CA GLN A 9 6.30 9.35 -19.61
C GLN A 9 7.04 9.03 -18.30
N GLU A 10 8.38 8.99 -18.30
CA GLU A 10 9.16 8.76 -17.08
C GLU A 10 9.04 9.90 -16.06
N GLU A 11 8.97 11.15 -16.51
CA GLU A 11 8.75 12.31 -15.63
C GLU A 11 7.33 12.36 -15.08
N GLU A 12 6.32 12.02 -15.88
CA GLU A 12 4.95 11.88 -15.38
C GLU A 12 4.84 10.72 -14.37
N MET A 13 5.40 9.56 -14.67
CA MET A 13 5.46 8.44 -13.72
C MET A 13 6.18 8.79 -12.41
N LYS A 14 7.20 9.66 -12.45
CA LYS A 14 7.89 10.16 -11.24
C LYS A 14 7.00 11.04 -10.36
N LYS A 15 6.09 11.84 -10.93
CA LYS A 15 5.16 12.70 -10.15
C LYS A 15 4.19 11.89 -9.29
N TYR A 16 4.00 10.62 -9.60
CA TYR A 16 2.97 9.76 -9.00
C TYR A 16 3.50 8.64 -8.11
N ARG A 17 4.81 8.63 -7.85
CA ARG A 17 5.46 7.57 -7.09
C ARG A 17 5.26 7.74 -5.59
N VAL A 18 4.30 7.01 -5.01
CA VAL A 18 4.13 6.96 -3.55
C VAL A 18 5.20 6.05 -2.96
N SER A 19 6.04 6.60 -2.08
CA SER A 19 7.06 5.83 -1.38
C SER A 19 6.75 5.72 0.11
N PRO A 20 5.82 4.84 0.51
CA PRO A 20 5.38 4.76 1.90
C PRO A 20 6.51 4.32 2.82
N ARG A 21 6.50 4.88 4.03
CA ARG A 21 7.40 4.46 5.11
C ARG A 21 6.73 3.38 5.94
N ILE A 22 7.03 2.13 5.60
CA ILE A 22 6.43 0.93 6.19
C ILE A 22 7.29 0.49 7.40
N PRO A 23 6.69 0.11 8.54
CA PRO A 23 7.44 -0.51 9.64
C PRO A 23 8.28 -1.70 9.16
N ILE A 24 9.53 -1.80 9.62
CA ILE A 24 10.49 -2.82 9.14
C ILE A 24 9.94 -4.24 9.29
N ALA A 25 9.30 -4.53 10.43
CA ALA A 25 8.73 -5.85 10.70
C ALA A 25 7.63 -6.21 9.68
N LEU A 26 6.69 -5.29 9.45
CA LEU A 26 5.64 -5.46 8.44
C LEU A 26 6.25 -5.62 7.04
N HIS A 27 7.17 -4.75 6.65
CA HIS A 27 7.80 -4.80 5.33
C HIS A 27 8.54 -6.12 5.08
N ARG A 28 9.25 -6.67 6.08
CA ARG A 28 9.91 -7.98 5.97
C ARG A 28 8.91 -9.12 5.81
N ARG A 29 7.87 -9.16 6.65
CA ARG A 29 6.82 -10.20 6.56
C ARG A 29 6.10 -10.15 5.22
N ALA A 30 5.72 -8.95 4.79
CA ALA A 30 5.05 -8.74 3.51
C ALA A 30 5.88 -9.18 2.32
N LYS A 31 7.21 -8.92 2.32
CA LYS A 31 8.10 -9.41 1.26
C LYS A 31 8.16 -10.95 1.21
N LEU A 32 8.28 -11.60 2.36
CA LEU A 32 8.29 -13.07 2.43
C LEU A 32 6.95 -13.65 1.94
N TYR A 33 5.84 -13.04 2.34
CA TYR A 33 4.51 -13.43 1.89
C TYR A 33 4.35 -13.27 0.37
N ALA A 34 4.76 -12.13 -0.17
CA ALA A 34 4.70 -11.83 -1.60
C ALA A 34 5.46 -12.87 -2.43
N VAL A 35 6.68 -13.23 -2.00
CA VAL A 35 7.47 -14.30 -2.63
C VAL A 35 6.73 -15.64 -2.57
N LYS A 36 6.21 -16.03 -1.40
CA LYS A 36 5.49 -17.30 -1.23
C LYS A 36 4.22 -17.40 -2.10
N LYS A 37 3.55 -16.27 -2.35
CA LYS A 37 2.30 -16.19 -3.12
C LYS A 37 2.52 -15.80 -4.58
N ASN A 38 3.77 -15.71 -5.04
CA ASN A 38 4.12 -15.26 -6.38
C ASN A 38 3.43 -13.93 -6.77
N THR A 39 3.46 -12.97 -5.86
CA THR A 39 2.87 -11.63 -6.02
C THR A 39 3.87 -10.56 -5.56
N ASN A 40 3.46 -9.30 -5.53
CA ASN A 40 4.29 -8.18 -5.11
C ASN A 40 3.57 -7.31 -4.07
N LEU A 41 4.30 -6.37 -3.43
CA LEU A 41 3.73 -5.54 -2.36
C LEU A 41 2.62 -4.59 -2.83
N ARG A 42 2.69 -4.08 -4.07
CA ARG A 42 1.66 -3.20 -4.64
C ARG A 42 0.35 -3.97 -4.75
N ASP A 43 0.38 -5.16 -5.36
CA ASP A 43 -0.83 -5.98 -5.54
C ASP A 43 -1.48 -6.33 -4.21
N LEU A 44 -0.68 -6.60 -3.16
CA LEU A 44 -1.20 -6.83 -1.81
C LEU A 44 -1.89 -5.59 -1.22
N VAL A 45 -1.32 -4.40 -1.42
CA VAL A 45 -1.96 -3.15 -0.97
C VAL A 45 -3.28 -2.93 -1.70
N VAL A 46 -3.31 -3.11 -3.02
CA VAL A 46 -4.53 -2.94 -3.84
C VAL A 46 -5.59 -3.93 -3.41
N LEU A 47 -5.25 -5.22 -3.29
CA LEU A 47 -6.16 -6.26 -2.82
C LEU A 47 -6.73 -5.95 -1.43
N GLY A 48 -5.91 -5.40 -0.53
CA GLY A 48 -6.38 -4.96 0.78
C GLY A 48 -7.36 -3.80 0.69
N ALA A 49 -7.10 -2.82 -0.18
CA ALA A 49 -8.01 -1.70 -0.38
C ALA A 49 -9.34 -2.13 -1.00
N GLU A 50 -9.33 -3.06 -1.96
CA GLU A 50 -10.54 -3.67 -2.54
C GLU A 50 -11.37 -4.36 -1.46
N ARG A 51 -10.74 -5.22 -0.64
CA ARG A 51 -11.41 -5.89 0.48
C ARG A 51 -11.98 -4.91 1.50
N ALA A 52 -11.26 -3.83 1.79
CA ALA A 52 -11.71 -2.81 2.71
C ALA A 52 -12.95 -2.08 2.19
N ALA A 53 -12.97 -1.76 0.89
CA ALA A 53 -14.12 -1.13 0.25
C ALA A 53 -15.33 -2.07 0.16
N GLU A 54 -15.12 -3.35 -0.19
CA GLU A 54 -16.20 -4.33 -0.35
C GLU A 54 -16.87 -4.72 0.98
N ALA A 55 -16.08 -4.86 2.05
CA ALA A 55 -16.57 -5.31 3.36
C ALA A 55 -16.67 -4.19 4.40
N GLU A 56 -16.51 -2.93 4.00
CA GLU A 56 -16.55 -1.74 4.88
C GLU A 56 -15.67 -1.90 6.13
N ILE A 57 -14.44 -2.39 5.93
CA ILE A 57 -13.55 -2.77 7.03
C ILE A 57 -12.92 -1.52 7.66
N ASP A 58 -13.01 -1.41 8.99
CA ASP A 58 -12.32 -0.37 9.76
C ASP A 58 -10.79 -0.58 9.75
N LEU A 59 -10.10 0.18 8.89
CA LEU A 59 -8.66 0.09 8.71
C LEU A 59 -7.86 0.51 9.97
N ASN A 60 -8.45 1.24 10.92
CA ASN A 60 -7.76 1.61 12.16
C ASN A 60 -7.39 0.38 13.00
N LYS A 61 -8.07 -0.75 12.80
CA LYS A 61 -7.79 -2.00 13.51
C LYS A 61 -6.54 -2.71 12.96
N TYR A 62 -6.07 -2.33 11.77
CA TYR A 62 -4.91 -2.94 11.10
C TYR A 62 -3.66 -2.07 11.19
N MET A 63 -3.62 -1.14 12.15
CA MET A 63 -2.51 -0.22 12.31
C MET A 63 -1.34 -0.83 13.06
N PRO A 64 -0.16 -1.01 12.43
CA PRO A 64 1.03 -1.39 13.16
C PRO A 64 1.49 -0.21 14.04
N LEU A 65 1.44 -0.41 15.36
CA LEU A 65 1.48 0.68 16.33
C LEU A 65 2.86 1.33 16.56
N SER A 66 3.97 0.75 16.11
CA SER A 66 5.29 1.35 16.40
C SER A 66 6.45 0.78 15.57
N GLY A 67 7.59 1.47 15.63
CA GLY A 67 8.89 0.95 15.22
C GLY A 67 9.60 1.73 14.12
N LYS A 68 10.85 1.32 13.86
CA LYS A 68 11.67 1.87 12.76
C LYS A 68 10.98 1.57 11.42
N ARG A 69 10.98 2.56 10.53
CA ARG A 69 10.33 2.48 9.22
C ARG A 69 11.35 2.48 8.09
N VAL A 70 11.01 1.82 6.99
CA VAL A 70 11.80 1.79 5.75
C VAL A 70 10.98 2.32 4.59
N LYS A 71 11.65 3.03 3.68
CA LYS A 71 11.04 3.49 2.43
C LYS A 71 10.79 2.27 1.55
N SER A 72 9.53 2.02 1.20
CA SER A 72 9.15 1.06 0.17
C SER A 72 8.90 1.81 -1.13
N SER A 73 9.43 1.32 -2.24
CA SER A 73 9.24 1.92 -3.56
C SER A 73 8.15 1.17 -4.32
N MET A 74 6.90 1.50 -4.03
CA MET A 74 5.74 1.04 -4.79
C MET A 74 5.34 2.11 -5.81
N VAL A 75 4.71 1.69 -6.90
CA VAL A 75 4.16 2.58 -7.91
C VAL A 75 2.70 2.16 -8.07
N PHE A 76 1.80 3.13 -7.92
CA PHE A 76 0.37 2.92 -8.09
C PHE A 76 -0.09 3.75 -9.29
N ASP A 77 -1.01 3.22 -10.09
CA ASP A 77 -1.71 4.03 -11.08
C ASP A 77 -2.76 4.94 -10.41
N ASP A 78 -3.44 5.77 -11.21
CA ASP A 78 -4.39 6.74 -10.66
C ASP A 78 -5.63 6.08 -10.06
N SER A 79 -6.10 4.97 -10.64
CA SER A 79 -7.26 4.25 -10.11
C SER A 79 -6.94 3.59 -8.77
N GLU A 80 -5.76 2.99 -8.65
CA GLU A 80 -5.27 2.38 -7.40
C GLU A 80 -5.06 3.44 -6.31
N LYS A 81 -4.52 4.61 -6.67
CA LYS A 81 -4.39 5.72 -5.72
C LYS A 81 -5.74 6.20 -5.21
N VAL A 82 -6.71 6.40 -6.11
CA VAL A 82 -8.06 6.83 -5.73
C VAL A 82 -8.68 5.82 -4.78
N LEU A 83 -8.58 4.52 -5.08
CA LEU A 83 -9.08 3.45 -4.23
C LEU A 83 -8.42 3.44 -2.84
N ILE A 84 -7.09 3.42 -2.79
CA ILE A 84 -6.34 3.40 -1.51
C ILE A 84 -6.68 4.65 -0.70
N TRP A 85 -6.75 5.81 -1.36
CA TRP A 85 -7.05 7.07 -0.70
C TRP A 85 -8.50 7.11 -0.20
N SER A 86 -9.47 6.60 -0.96
CA SER A 86 -10.88 6.63 -0.57
C SER A 86 -11.13 5.79 0.67
N VAL A 87 -10.54 4.58 0.76
CA VAL A 87 -10.68 3.75 1.97
C VAL A 87 -9.89 4.31 3.15
N SER A 88 -8.76 4.97 2.90
CA SER A 88 -7.94 5.58 3.96
C SER A 88 -8.63 6.79 4.59
N LEU A 89 -9.28 7.64 3.79
CA LEU A 89 -9.95 8.87 4.26
C LEU A 89 -11.25 8.61 5.03
N GLN A 90 -11.83 7.42 4.92
CA GLN A 90 -12.94 7.01 5.79
C GLN A 90 -12.51 6.90 7.26
N HIS A 91 -11.21 6.99 7.52
CA HIS A 91 -10.58 6.86 8.82
C HIS A 91 -9.57 8.00 9.08
N PRO A 92 -9.21 8.29 10.34
CA PRO A 92 -8.19 9.29 10.67
C PRO A 92 -6.76 8.75 10.42
N LEU A 93 -6.50 8.24 9.22
CA LEU A 93 -5.22 7.66 8.81
C LEU A 93 -4.51 8.57 7.82
N SER A 94 -3.20 8.73 7.99
CA SER A 94 -2.35 9.24 6.90
C SER A 94 -2.32 8.25 5.74
N LEU A 95 -1.99 8.71 4.53
CA LEU A 95 -1.86 7.81 3.37
C LEU A 95 -0.86 6.67 3.61
N THR A 96 0.24 6.92 4.34
CA THR A 96 1.21 5.86 4.67
C THR A 96 0.62 4.83 5.61
N GLU A 97 -0.20 5.26 6.57
CA GLU A 97 -0.92 4.37 7.48
C GLU A 97 -1.96 3.56 6.71
N GLY A 98 -2.81 4.21 5.91
CA GLY A 98 -3.75 3.52 5.04
C GLY A 98 -3.11 2.43 4.18
N ILE A 99 -1.96 2.72 3.55
CA ILE A 99 -1.19 1.72 2.81
C ILE A 99 -0.72 0.56 3.70
N CYS A 100 -0.29 0.82 4.94
CA CYS A 100 0.12 -0.24 5.86
C CYS A 100 -1.07 -1.12 6.28
N ALA A 101 -2.23 -0.53 6.58
CA ALA A 101 -3.45 -1.28 6.90
C ALA A 101 -3.88 -2.16 5.71
N CYS A 102 -3.94 -1.57 4.52
CA CYS A 102 -4.29 -2.30 3.31
C CYS A 102 -3.27 -3.42 3.03
N LEU A 103 -1.98 -3.19 3.25
CA LEU A 103 -0.97 -4.24 3.10
C LEU A 103 -1.23 -5.44 4.05
N MET A 104 -1.55 -5.17 5.32
CA MET A 104 -1.88 -6.21 6.30
C MET A 104 -3.15 -6.97 5.90
N LEU A 105 -4.19 -6.25 5.48
CA LEU A 105 -5.46 -6.82 5.06
C LEU A 105 -5.32 -7.66 3.76
N GLY A 106 -4.51 -7.20 2.81
CA GLY A 106 -4.23 -7.95 1.58
C GLY A 106 -3.42 -9.21 1.80
N MET A 107 -2.54 -9.22 2.81
CA MET A 107 -1.88 -10.43 3.29
C MET A 107 -2.83 -11.40 4.03
N GLY A 108 -4.05 -10.95 4.37
CA GLY A 108 -4.99 -11.71 5.20
C GLY A 108 -4.56 -11.82 6.66
N GLU A 109 -3.80 -10.84 7.16
CA GLU A 109 -3.48 -10.78 8.60
C GLU A 109 -4.75 -10.41 9.40
N GLU A 110 -4.77 -10.80 10.68
CA GLU A 110 -5.82 -10.38 11.62
C GLU A 110 -5.58 -8.94 12.09
N PRO A 111 -6.62 -8.23 12.57
CA PRO A 111 -6.46 -6.92 13.17
C PRO A 111 -5.47 -6.96 14.34
N CYS A 112 -4.74 -5.87 14.56
CA CYS A 112 -3.87 -5.73 15.72
C CYS A 112 -4.72 -5.77 17.00
N SER A 113 -4.45 -6.72 17.89
CA SER A 113 -4.96 -6.69 19.26
C SER A 113 -4.45 -5.42 19.95
N ARG A 114 -5.36 -4.54 20.35
CA ARG A 114 -5.04 -3.33 21.12
C ARG A 114 -4.69 -3.68 22.56
#